data_AF-A0A7S4MHK4-F1
#
_entry.id   AF-A0A7S4MHK4-F1
#
_cell.length_a   1.000
_cell.length_b   1.000
_cell.length_c   1.000
_cell.angle_alpha   90.00
_cell.angle_beta   90.00
_cell.angle_gamma   90.00
#
_symmetry.space_group_name_H-M   'P 1'
#
loop_
_entity.id
_entity.type
_entity.pdbx_description
1 polymer ?
#
loop_
_entity_poly.entity_id
_entity_poly.type
_entity_poly.pdbx_seq_one_letter_code
_entity_poly.pdbx_strand_id
1 'polypeptide(L)'
;VLSNLRKYGTSLESQLLELINQDYADFVNLSSNLQGIDKVIENLRNPICALRDEVSTICDAVQDEIVELEDKLAQRDEIQQKKYFLTLFLDIYQIVCKIEALLRVGEENPVQFNNSDEDTSNLIQRVANDFNQLKYYVSKTKDFPFVKNLAERINRIETTMQEGLEALFCDGIQNSDRDVISNCLRTYAAIDRIADVELLFLSKK
;
A
#
# COMPACT_ATOMS: atom_id res chain seq x y z
N VAL A 1 -99.25 43.37 -34.65
CA VAL A 1 -98.23 43.96 -33.74
C VAL A 1 -97.78 42.95 -32.68
N LEU A 2 -98.69 42.38 -31.88
CA LEU A 2 -98.37 41.35 -30.87
C LEU A 2 -97.64 40.09 -31.41
N SER A 3 -98.00 39.62 -32.61
CA SER A 3 -97.36 38.47 -33.26
C SER A 3 -95.92 38.73 -33.73
N ASN A 4 -95.58 39.97 -34.09
CA ASN A 4 -94.21 40.34 -34.48
C ASN A 4 -93.32 40.53 -33.24
N LEU A 5 -93.88 41.07 -32.14
CA LEU A 5 -93.15 41.16 -30.86
C LEU A 5 -92.81 39.78 -30.30
N ARG A 6 -93.73 38.82 -30.41
CA ARG A 6 -93.52 37.44 -29.95
C ARG A 6 -92.46 36.72 -30.78
N LYS A 7 -92.46 36.92 -32.11
CA LYS A 7 -91.41 36.40 -33.02
C LYS A 7 -90.03 37.01 -32.73
N TYR A 8 -89.98 38.31 -32.43
CA TYR A 8 -88.74 39.00 -32.09
C TYR A 8 -88.20 38.52 -30.73
N GLY A 9 -89.07 38.33 -29.73
CA GLY A 9 -88.73 37.73 -28.45
C GLY A 9 -88.13 36.32 -28.60
N THR A 10 -88.79 35.44 -29.35
CA THR A 10 -88.27 34.08 -29.60
C THR A 10 -86.98 34.08 -30.42
N SER A 11 -86.79 35.05 -31.33
CA SER A 11 -85.55 35.18 -32.10
C SER A 11 -84.39 35.66 -31.24
N LEU A 12 -84.65 36.60 -30.32
CA LEU A 12 -83.65 37.10 -29.38
C LEU A 12 -83.27 36.01 -28.37
N GLU A 13 -84.24 35.25 -27.87
CA GLU A 13 -84.03 34.11 -26.99
C GLU A 13 -83.19 33.01 -27.68
N SER A 14 -83.48 32.72 -28.95
CA SER A 14 -82.70 31.78 -29.76
C SER A 14 -81.28 32.26 -30.01
N GLN A 15 -81.07 33.56 -30.28
CA GLN A 15 -79.73 34.14 -30.47
C GLN A 15 -78.93 34.18 -29.17
N LEU A 16 -79.57 34.46 -28.03
CA LEU A 16 -78.94 34.37 -26.71
C LEU A 16 -78.56 32.92 -26.37
N LEU A 17 -79.43 31.97 -26.67
CA LEU A 17 -79.15 30.55 -26.50
C LEU A 17 -78.03 30.07 -27.42
N GLU A 18 -77.96 30.53 -28.66
CA GLU A 18 -76.83 30.25 -29.57
C GLU A 18 -75.53 30.85 -29.05
N LEU A 19 -75.54 32.12 -28.61
CA LEU A 19 -74.34 32.80 -28.11
C LEU A 19 -73.81 32.13 -26.83
N ILE A 20 -74.71 31.78 -25.90
CA ILE A 20 -74.38 31.04 -24.68
C ILE A 20 -73.89 29.62 -25.00
N ASN A 21 -74.53 28.92 -25.93
CA ASN A 21 -74.10 27.57 -26.31
C ASN A 21 -72.75 27.58 -27.03
N GLN A 22 -72.45 28.62 -27.81
CA GLN A 22 -71.16 28.77 -28.48
C GLN A 22 -70.04 29.01 -27.46
N ASP A 23 -70.23 29.95 -26.53
CA ASP A 23 -69.26 30.20 -25.46
C ASP A 23 -69.15 28.99 -24.51
N TYR A 24 -70.24 28.26 -24.28
CA TYR A 24 -70.22 27.01 -23.50
C TYR A 24 -69.43 25.91 -24.19
N ALA A 25 -69.58 25.73 -25.50
CA ALA A 25 -68.81 24.76 -26.27
C ALA A 25 -67.30 25.06 -26.20
N ASP A 26 -66.92 26.32 -26.30
CA ASP A 26 -65.52 26.74 -26.19
C ASP A 26 -64.97 26.52 -24.77
N PHE A 27 -65.76 26.81 -23.74
CA PHE A 27 -65.37 26.56 -22.34
C PHE A 27 -65.23 25.07 -22.04
N VAL A 28 -66.14 24.24 -22.55
CA VAL A 28 -66.09 22.78 -22.40
C VAL A 28 -64.87 22.22 -23.16
N ASN A 29 -64.61 22.67 -24.37
CA ASN A 29 -63.43 22.26 -25.14
C ASN A 29 -62.12 22.66 -24.43
N LEU A 30 -62.06 23.88 -23.88
CA LEU A 30 -60.89 24.33 -23.12
C LEU A 30 -60.68 23.50 -21.84
N SER A 31 -61.76 23.20 -21.11
CA SER A 31 -61.69 22.34 -19.92
C SER A 31 -61.25 20.91 -20.23
N SER A 32 -61.73 20.35 -21.35
CA SER A 32 -61.36 19.02 -21.84
C SER A 32 -59.89 18.97 -22.27
N ASN A 33 -59.42 20.03 -22.95
CA ASN A 33 -58.01 20.17 -23.33
C ASN A 33 -57.09 20.36 -22.12
N LEU A 34 -57.50 21.13 -21.12
CA LEU A 34 -56.72 21.29 -19.88
C LEU A 34 -56.56 19.95 -19.16
N GLN A 35 -57.65 19.20 -19.02
CA GLN A 35 -57.63 17.86 -18.43
C GLN A 35 -56.81 16.86 -19.27
N GLY A 36 -56.75 17.05 -20.59
CA GLY A 36 -55.87 16.31 -21.48
C GLY A 36 -54.39 16.64 -21.27
N ILE A 37 -54.05 17.92 -21.04
CA ILE A 37 -52.69 18.38 -20.74
C ILE A 37 -52.23 17.84 -19.39
N ASP A 38 -53.08 17.83 -18.36
CA ASP A 38 -52.74 17.23 -17.06
C ASP A 38 -52.33 15.76 -17.20
N LYS A 39 -53.04 14.99 -18.02
CA LYS A 39 -52.68 13.59 -18.33
C LYS A 39 -51.34 13.48 -19.05
N VAL A 40 -51.03 14.38 -19.99
CA VAL A 40 -49.73 14.39 -20.67
C VAL A 40 -48.60 14.75 -19.70
N ILE A 41 -48.84 15.69 -18.79
CA ILE A 41 -47.90 16.06 -17.73
C ILE A 41 -47.64 14.87 -16.81
N GLU A 42 -48.68 14.15 -16.38
CA GLU A 42 -48.51 12.93 -15.57
C GLU A 42 -47.76 11.83 -16.34
N ASN A 43 -48.08 11.63 -17.62
CA ASN A 43 -47.41 10.66 -18.49
C ASN A 43 -45.93 10.96 -18.73
N LEU A 44 -45.51 12.22 -18.62
CA LEU A 44 -44.09 12.61 -18.68
C LEU A 44 -43.43 12.62 -17.30
N ARG A 45 -44.15 13.04 -16.26
CA ARG A 45 -43.65 13.12 -14.89
C ARG A 45 -43.31 11.75 -14.32
N ASN A 46 -44.18 10.77 -14.52
CA ASN A 46 -44.00 9.41 -13.98
C ASN A 46 -42.71 8.74 -14.49
N PRO A 47 -42.41 8.68 -15.81
CA PRO A 47 -41.16 8.10 -16.29
C PRO A 47 -39.92 8.93 -15.91
N ILE A 48 -40.03 10.26 -15.77
CA ILE A 48 -38.92 11.08 -15.28
C ILE A 48 -38.63 10.78 -13.80
N CYS A 49 -39.66 10.62 -12.97
CA CYS A 49 -39.50 10.21 -11.59
C CYS A 49 -38.91 8.79 -11.50
N ALA A 50 -39.40 7.85 -12.30
CA ALA A 50 -38.86 6.50 -12.36
C ALA A 50 -37.38 6.48 -12.79
N LEU A 51 -37.02 7.23 -13.84
CA LEU A 51 -35.63 7.36 -14.28
C LEU A 51 -34.75 7.99 -13.19
N ARG A 52 -35.25 9.03 -12.50
CA ARG A 52 -34.53 9.65 -11.37
C ARG A 52 -34.26 8.63 -10.27
N ASP A 53 -35.25 7.82 -9.94
CA ASP A 53 -35.13 6.81 -8.90
C ASP A 53 -34.18 5.68 -9.32
N GLU A 54 -34.23 5.24 -10.58
CA GLU A 54 -33.25 4.30 -11.15
C GLU A 54 -31.83 4.85 -11.15
N VAL A 55 -31.64 6.12 -11.52
CA VAL A 55 -30.32 6.76 -11.45
C VAL A 55 -29.86 6.87 -10.01
N SER A 56 -30.74 7.21 -9.07
CA SER A 56 -30.41 7.26 -7.65
C SER A 56 -29.95 5.89 -7.14
N THR A 57 -30.68 4.81 -7.45
CA THR A 57 -30.30 3.47 -6.99
C THR A 57 -28.99 3.00 -7.61
N ILE A 58 -28.71 3.36 -8.87
CA ILE A 58 -27.42 3.09 -9.50
C ILE A 58 -26.32 3.90 -8.82
N CYS A 59 -26.55 5.18 -8.53
CA CYS A 59 -25.57 6.02 -7.82
C CYS A 59 -25.27 5.47 -6.43
N ASP A 60 -26.29 5.05 -5.68
CA ASP A 60 -26.14 4.44 -4.36
C ASP A 60 -25.35 3.13 -4.46
N ALA A 61 -25.70 2.25 -5.40
CA ALA A 61 -24.97 0.99 -5.62
C ALA A 61 -23.51 1.21 -6.02
N VAL A 62 -23.22 2.20 -6.87
CA VAL A 62 -21.85 2.57 -7.25
C VAL A 62 -21.10 3.13 -6.04
N GLN A 63 -21.74 3.94 -5.22
CA GLN A 63 -21.13 4.50 -4.01
C GLN A 63 -20.80 3.40 -3.00
N ASP A 64 -21.69 2.43 -2.81
CA ASP A 64 -21.47 1.27 -1.95
C ASP A 64 -20.28 0.42 -2.46
N GLU A 65 -20.22 0.17 -3.78
CA GLU A 65 -19.10 -0.57 -4.38
C GLU A 65 -17.77 0.18 -4.25
N ILE A 66 -17.77 1.52 -4.36
CA ILE A 66 -16.56 2.34 -4.15
C ILE A 66 -16.05 2.16 -2.71
N VAL A 67 -16.94 2.23 -1.72
CA VAL A 67 -16.56 2.05 -0.31
C VAL A 67 -16.00 0.64 -0.08
N GLU A 68 -16.65 -0.39 -0.64
CA GLU A 68 -16.15 -1.78 -0.52
C GLU A 68 -14.78 -1.94 -1.19
N LEU A 69 -14.54 -1.29 -2.33
CA LEU A 69 -13.25 -1.29 -3.00
C LEU A 69 -12.17 -0.57 -2.19
N GLU A 70 -12.48 0.57 -1.60
CA GLU A 70 -11.57 1.31 -0.72
C GLU A 70 -11.15 0.46 0.49
N ASP A 71 -12.11 -0.23 1.13
CA ASP A 71 -11.83 -1.16 2.23
C ASP A 71 -10.95 -2.33 1.79
N LYS A 72 -11.23 -2.93 0.62
CA LYS A 72 -10.40 -4.00 0.05
C LYS A 72 -8.99 -3.53 -0.29
N LEU A 73 -8.83 -2.30 -0.78
CA LEU A 73 -7.52 -1.70 -1.06
C LEU A 73 -6.73 -1.49 0.24
N ALA A 74 -7.37 -0.96 1.28
CA ALA A 74 -6.74 -0.78 2.59
C ALA A 74 -6.27 -2.12 3.18
N GLN A 75 -7.12 -3.16 3.11
CA GLN A 75 -6.74 -4.51 3.54
C GLN A 75 -5.58 -5.08 2.72
N ARG A 76 -5.59 -4.86 1.40
CA ARG A 76 -4.52 -5.30 0.51
C ARG A 76 -3.19 -4.62 0.88
N ASP A 77 -3.20 -3.34 1.20
CA ASP A 77 -2.00 -2.61 1.60
C ASP A 77 -1.44 -3.11 2.93
N GLU A 78 -2.30 -3.39 3.91
CA GLU A 78 -1.90 -4.01 5.18
C GLU A 78 -1.25 -5.39 4.96
N ILE A 79 -1.85 -6.22 4.09
CA ILE A 79 -1.30 -7.53 3.73
C ILE A 79 0.06 -7.37 3.03
N GLN A 80 0.21 -6.41 2.14
CA GLN A 80 1.48 -6.15 1.46
C GLN A 80 2.58 -5.74 2.44
N GLN A 81 2.27 -4.88 3.41
CA GLN A 81 3.22 -4.49 4.46
C GLN A 81 3.62 -5.69 5.31
N LYS A 82 2.65 -6.51 5.77
CA LYS A 82 2.95 -7.73 6.52
C LYS A 82 3.81 -8.71 5.72
N LYS A 83 3.52 -8.90 4.44
CA LYS A 83 4.31 -9.75 3.53
C LYS A 83 5.73 -9.23 3.36
N TYR A 84 5.89 -7.92 3.19
CA TYR A 84 7.20 -7.27 3.10
C TYR A 84 8.05 -7.54 4.34
N PHE A 85 7.49 -7.32 5.54
CA PHE A 85 8.20 -7.59 6.79
C PHE A 85 8.50 -9.09 6.97
N LEU A 86 7.59 -9.97 6.59
CA LEU A 86 7.81 -11.42 6.67
C LEU A 86 8.97 -11.87 5.75
N THR A 87 9.02 -11.36 4.52
CA THR A 87 10.15 -11.61 3.61
C THR A 87 11.45 -11.09 4.21
N LEU A 88 11.43 -9.89 4.78
CA LEU A 88 12.61 -9.31 5.44
C LEU A 88 13.07 -10.15 6.65
N PHE A 89 12.17 -10.68 7.45
CA PHE A 89 12.50 -11.58 8.57
C PHE A 89 13.10 -12.90 8.09
N LEU A 90 12.57 -13.45 6.99
CA LEU A 90 13.08 -14.65 6.37
C LEU A 90 14.50 -14.42 5.81
N ASP A 91 14.72 -13.28 5.16
CA ASP A 91 16.04 -12.88 4.66
C ASP A 91 17.04 -12.70 5.82
N ILE A 92 16.64 -12.02 6.91
CA ILE A 92 17.47 -11.88 8.12
C ILE A 92 17.85 -13.27 8.65
N TYR A 93 16.88 -14.16 8.82
CA TYR A 93 17.14 -15.50 9.33
C TYR A 93 18.08 -16.30 8.42
N GLN A 94 17.86 -16.25 7.11
CA GLN A 94 18.72 -16.93 6.14
C GLN A 94 20.15 -16.38 6.16
N ILE A 95 20.33 -15.07 6.23
CA ILE A 95 21.66 -14.44 6.31
C ILE A 95 22.35 -14.82 7.62
N VAL A 96 21.64 -14.79 8.76
CA VAL A 96 22.17 -15.24 10.06
C VAL A 96 22.64 -16.70 9.96
N CYS A 97 21.79 -17.61 9.46
CA CYS A 97 22.17 -19.02 9.29
C CYS A 97 23.34 -19.21 8.31
N LYS A 98 23.37 -18.43 7.22
CA LYS A 98 24.46 -18.46 6.23
C LYS A 98 25.78 -18.03 6.87
N ILE A 99 25.77 -16.92 7.62
CA ILE A 99 26.98 -16.43 8.30
C ILE A 99 27.41 -17.41 9.41
N GLU A 100 26.49 -17.91 10.23
CA GLU A 100 26.80 -18.92 11.25
C GLU A 100 27.42 -20.18 10.64
N ALA A 101 26.89 -20.65 9.51
CA ALA A 101 27.43 -21.81 8.80
C ALA A 101 28.82 -21.52 8.19
N LEU A 102 29.02 -20.32 7.63
CA LEU A 102 30.32 -19.90 7.08
C LEU A 102 31.38 -19.72 8.16
N LEU A 103 30.99 -19.25 9.35
CA LEU A 103 31.89 -19.00 10.48
C LEU A 103 32.00 -20.20 11.44
N ARG A 104 31.17 -21.25 11.28
CA ARG A 104 31.05 -22.40 12.19
C ARG A 104 30.82 -21.98 13.64
N VAL A 105 29.96 -20.97 13.83
CA VAL A 105 29.67 -20.39 15.16
C VAL A 105 29.06 -21.47 16.05
N GLY A 106 29.80 -21.90 17.08
CA GLY A 106 29.37 -22.92 18.05
C GLY A 106 29.92 -24.33 17.82
N GLU A 107 30.78 -24.56 16.82
CA GLU A 107 31.55 -25.80 16.68
C GLU A 107 32.83 -25.77 17.52
N GLU A 108 33.39 -26.95 17.87
CA GLU A 108 34.65 -27.06 18.64
C GLU A 108 35.87 -26.42 17.93
N ASN A 109 35.75 -26.16 16.63
CA ASN A 109 36.75 -25.46 15.81
C ASN A 109 36.08 -24.34 15.00
N PRO A 110 35.91 -23.13 15.56
CA PRO A 110 35.50 -21.96 14.77
C PRO A 110 36.50 -21.72 13.63
N VAL A 111 36.06 -21.11 12.53
CA VAL A 111 36.95 -20.82 11.39
C VAL A 111 38.11 -19.96 11.85
N GLN A 112 39.30 -20.56 11.91
CA GLN A 112 40.55 -19.85 12.06
C GLN A 112 40.87 -19.29 10.69
N PHE A 113 40.71 -17.98 10.54
CA PHE A 113 41.16 -17.32 9.34
C PHE A 113 42.69 -17.44 9.30
N ASN A 114 43.20 -18.23 8.37
CA ASN A 114 44.63 -18.44 8.18
C ASN A 114 45.12 -17.60 7.00
N ASN A 115 46.34 -17.07 7.12
CA ASN A 115 46.94 -16.11 6.21
C ASN A 115 47.32 -16.68 4.83
N SER A 116 47.32 -18.01 4.66
CA SER A 116 47.93 -18.68 3.51
C SER A 116 46.99 -19.00 2.35
N ASP A 117 45.67 -18.91 2.55
CA ASP A 117 44.68 -19.41 1.60
C ASP A 117 43.91 -18.25 0.95
N GLU A 118 43.96 -18.14 -0.38
CA GLU A 118 43.15 -17.18 -1.16
C GLU A 118 41.64 -17.33 -0.84
N ASP A 119 41.24 -18.54 -0.44
CA ASP A 119 39.91 -18.90 0.02
C ASP A 119 39.50 -18.21 1.34
N THR A 120 40.43 -17.96 2.28
CA THR A 120 40.11 -17.27 3.55
C THR A 120 39.84 -15.79 3.31
N SER A 121 40.64 -15.14 2.46
CA SER A 121 40.42 -13.74 2.05
C SER A 121 39.06 -13.57 1.37
N ASN A 122 38.70 -14.48 0.47
CA ASN A 122 37.39 -14.48 -0.20
C ASN A 122 36.24 -14.73 0.77
N LEU A 123 36.41 -15.64 1.73
CA LEU A 123 35.41 -15.96 2.76
C LEU A 123 35.16 -14.77 3.68
N ILE A 124 36.21 -14.09 4.14
CA ILE A 124 36.10 -12.91 5.01
C ILE A 124 35.33 -11.78 4.33
N GLN A 125 35.66 -11.46 3.07
CA GLN A 125 34.96 -10.42 2.32
C GLN A 125 33.49 -10.76 2.13
N ARG A 126 33.18 -12.03 1.84
CA ARG A 126 31.80 -12.51 1.70
C ARG A 126 31.02 -12.38 3.00
N VAL A 127 31.61 -12.83 4.12
CA VAL A 127 30.99 -12.73 5.45
C VAL A 127 30.79 -11.27 5.84
N ALA A 128 31.75 -10.38 5.56
CA ALA A 128 31.61 -8.95 5.82
C ALA A 128 30.48 -8.30 5.04
N ASN A 129 30.32 -8.64 3.76
CA ASN A 129 29.23 -8.13 2.96
C ASN A 129 27.86 -8.64 3.44
N ASP A 130 27.75 -9.93 3.75
CA ASP A 130 26.54 -10.53 4.32
C ASP A 130 26.22 -9.92 5.70
N PHE A 131 27.23 -9.67 6.53
CA PHE A 131 27.06 -9.05 7.85
C PHE A 131 26.61 -7.59 7.75
N ASN A 132 27.12 -6.83 6.78
CA ASN A 132 26.62 -5.48 6.49
C ASN A 132 25.16 -5.47 6.05
N GLN A 133 24.79 -6.41 5.17
CA GLN A 133 23.41 -6.57 4.74
C GLN A 133 22.50 -6.93 5.92
N LEU A 134 22.97 -7.81 6.82
CA LEU A 134 22.28 -8.15 8.05
C LEU A 134 22.10 -6.92 8.96
N LYS A 135 23.16 -6.15 9.21
CA LYS A 135 23.12 -4.91 10.00
C LYS A 135 22.11 -3.92 9.43
N TYR A 136 22.06 -3.79 8.10
CA TYR A 136 21.09 -2.96 7.39
C TYR A 136 19.65 -3.45 7.60
N TYR A 137 19.36 -4.74 7.43
CA TYR A 137 18.02 -5.28 7.63
C TYR A 137 17.54 -5.22 9.08
N VAL A 138 18.43 -5.50 10.03
CA VAL A 138 18.17 -5.35 11.47
C VAL A 138 17.89 -3.89 11.81
N SER A 139 18.58 -2.93 11.17
CA SER A 139 18.34 -1.51 11.41
C SER A 139 16.92 -1.05 11.05
N LYS A 140 16.30 -1.68 10.04
CA LYS A 140 14.93 -1.40 9.59
C LYS A 140 13.84 -2.08 10.44
N THR A 141 14.20 -3.03 11.30
CA THR A 141 13.25 -3.95 11.95
C THR A 141 13.43 -4.03 13.48
N LYS A 142 14.14 -3.08 14.08
CA LYS A 142 14.51 -3.06 15.51
C LYS A 142 13.35 -3.25 16.48
N ASP A 143 12.16 -2.79 16.12
CA ASP A 143 10.98 -2.80 17.00
C ASP A 143 10.31 -4.18 17.10
N PHE A 144 10.61 -5.10 16.19
CA PHE A 144 9.93 -6.40 16.14
C PHE A 144 10.52 -7.42 17.13
N PRO A 145 9.67 -8.16 17.89
CA PRO A 145 10.13 -9.19 18.82
C PRO A 145 11.00 -10.28 18.18
N PHE A 146 10.72 -10.62 16.91
CA PHE A 146 11.50 -11.60 16.15
C PHE A 146 12.98 -11.24 16.08
N VAL A 147 13.29 -9.96 15.81
CA VAL A 147 14.67 -9.47 15.69
C VAL A 147 15.35 -9.44 17.05
N LYS A 148 14.61 -9.13 18.12
CA LYS A 148 15.12 -9.19 19.50
C LYS A 148 15.55 -10.60 19.90
N ASN A 149 14.79 -11.63 19.51
CA ASN A 149 15.16 -13.02 19.75
C ASN A 149 16.42 -13.45 18.96
N LEU A 150 16.69 -12.82 17.82
CA LEU A 150 17.91 -13.06 17.05
C LEU A 150 19.11 -12.23 17.52
N ALA A 151 18.91 -11.26 18.42
CA ALA A 151 19.98 -10.36 18.85
C ALA A 151 21.17 -11.10 19.47
N GLU A 152 20.94 -12.14 20.28
CA GLU A 152 22.04 -12.94 20.84
C GLU A 152 22.84 -13.67 19.77
N ARG A 153 22.17 -14.21 18.74
CA ARG A 153 22.84 -14.88 17.61
C ARG A 153 23.66 -13.90 16.79
N ILE A 154 23.09 -12.72 16.51
CA ILE A 154 23.78 -11.65 15.79
C ILE A 154 25.02 -11.18 16.58
N ASN A 155 24.89 -11.00 17.90
CA ASN A 155 26.02 -10.64 18.76
C ASN A 155 27.11 -11.71 18.75
N ARG A 156 26.74 -13.00 18.76
CA ARG A 156 27.73 -14.09 18.65
C ARG A 156 28.49 -14.05 17.32
N ILE A 157 27.76 -13.86 16.21
CA ILE A 157 28.38 -13.66 14.89
C ILE A 157 29.35 -12.48 14.92
N GLU A 158 28.94 -11.36 15.49
CA GLU A 158 29.76 -10.16 15.59
C GLU A 158 31.03 -10.40 16.43
N THR A 159 30.92 -11.07 17.57
CA THR A 159 32.06 -11.43 18.42
C THR A 159 33.01 -12.38 17.68
N THR A 160 32.50 -13.47 17.09
CA THR A 160 33.35 -14.43 16.36
C THR A 160 34.05 -13.78 15.16
N MET A 161 33.35 -12.91 14.44
CA MET A 161 33.93 -12.18 13.33
C MET A 161 35.01 -11.21 13.81
N GLN A 162 34.78 -10.51 14.92
CA GLN A 162 35.77 -9.62 15.53
C GLN A 162 37.01 -10.41 15.96
N GLU A 163 36.86 -11.45 16.78
CA GLU A 163 37.96 -12.28 17.27
C GLU A 163 38.81 -12.85 16.13
N GLY A 164 38.17 -13.32 15.06
CA GLY A 164 38.88 -13.84 13.89
C GLY A 164 39.64 -12.76 13.11
N LEU A 165 39.06 -11.57 12.92
CA LEU A 165 39.76 -10.46 12.28
C LEU A 165 40.92 -9.92 13.14
N GLU A 166 40.77 -9.92 14.47
CA GLU A 166 41.82 -9.54 15.40
C GLU A 166 43.00 -10.53 15.34
N ALA A 167 42.70 -11.84 15.26
CA ALA A 167 43.71 -12.89 15.11
C ALA A 167 44.49 -12.74 13.79
N LEU A 168 43.80 -12.53 12.67
CA LEU A 168 44.45 -12.28 11.37
C LEU A 168 45.33 -11.05 11.37
N PHE A 169 44.84 -9.97 11.96
CA PHE A 169 45.59 -8.72 12.00
C PHE A 169 46.85 -8.88 12.85
N CYS A 170 46.76 -9.60 13.98
CA CYS A 170 47.92 -9.93 14.80
C CYS A 170 48.93 -10.80 14.06
N ASP A 171 48.48 -11.84 13.35
CA ASP A 171 49.35 -12.73 12.59
C ASP A 171 50.00 -12.01 11.40
N GLY A 172 49.24 -11.14 10.71
CA GLY A 172 49.74 -10.28 9.64
C GLY A 172 50.84 -9.33 10.12
N ILE A 173 50.69 -8.74 11.32
CA ILE A 173 51.74 -7.90 11.94
C ILE A 173 52.97 -8.74 12.29
N GLN A 174 52.78 -9.92 12.90
CA GLN A 174 53.89 -10.79 13.31
C GLN A 174 54.71 -11.28 12.11
N ASN A 175 54.03 -11.63 11.00
CA ASN A 175 54.67 -12.12 9.78
C ASN A 175 55.07 -11.00 8.80
N SER A 176 54.76 -9.73 9.11
CA SER A 176 54.97 -8.56 8.24
C SER A 176 54.33 -8.72 6.84
N ASP A 177 53.21 -9.43 6.76
CA ASP A 177 52.48 -9.68 5.52
C ASP A 177 51.56 -8.48 5.20
N ARG A 178 51.92 -7.73 4.16
CA ARG A 178 51.17 -6.53 3.76
C ARG A 178 49.82 -6.85 3.16
N ASP A 179 49.66 -7.97 2.49
CA ASP A 179 48.44 -8.31 1.76
C ASP A 179 47.34 -8.72 2.75
N VAL A 180 47.70 -9.52 3.75
CA VAL A 180 46.82 -9.87 4.88
C VAL A 180 46.36 -8.63 5.63
N ILE A 181 47.29 -7.73 5.99
CA ILE A 181 46.96 -6.50 6.72
C ILE A 181 46.02 -5.61 5.88
N SER A 182 46.31 -5.44 4.59
CA SER A 182 45.46 -4.66 3.68
C SER A 182 44.05 -5.27 3.58
N ASN A 183 43.93 -6.59 3.46
CA ASN A 183 42.63 -7.26 3.39
C ASN A 183 41.86 -7.18 4.71
N CYS A 184 42.53 -7.30 5.86
CA CYS A 184 41.91 -7.10 7.18
C CYS A 184 41.38 -5.67 7.31
N LEU A 185 42.19 -4.66 6.99
CA LEU A 185 41.79 -3.26 7.06
C LEU A 185 40.61 -2.93 6.13
N ARG A 186 40.61 -3.47 4.91
CA ARG A 186 39.46 -3.35 3.99
C ARG A 186 38.20 -3.97 4.58
N THR A 187 38.33 -5.11 5.27
CA THR A 187 37.20 -5.79 5.87
C THR A 187 36.66 -5.04 7.09
N TYR A 188 37.54 -4.56 7.97
CA TYR A 188 37.14 -3.68 9.09
C TYR A 188 36.49 -2.38 8.61
N ALA A 189 36.99 -1.80 7.52
CA ALA A 189 36.35 -0.66 6.88
C ALA A 189 34.98 -1.02 6.31
N ALA A 190 34.82 -2.21 5.73
CA ALA A 190 33.53 -2.68 5.24
C ALA A 190 32.51 -2.81 6.39
N ILE A 191 32.90 -3.34 7.55
CA ILE A 191 31.98 -3.57 8.69
C ILE A 191 31.74 -2.29 9.53
N ASP A 192 32.37 -1.18 9.14
CA ASP A 192 32.31 0.11 9.84
C ASP A 192 32.88 0.04 11.28
N ARG A 193 33.99 -0.71 11.44
CA ARG A 193 34.69 -0.95 12.72
C ARG A 193 36.16 -0.53 12.69
N ILE A 194 36.44 0.63 12.09
CA ILE A 194 37.81 1.16 11.94
C ILE A 194 38.42 1.52 13.29
N ALA A 195 37.61 2.07 14.21
CA ALA A 195 38.05 2.47 15.54
C ALA A 195 38.60 1.29 16.37
N ASP A 196 38.01 0.10 16.22
CA ASP A 196 38.44 -1.09 16.96
C ASP A 196 39.84 -1.55 16.51
N VAL A 197 40.15 -1.40 15.22
CA VAL A 197 41.49 -1.71 14.69
C VAL A 197 42.53 -0.70 15.14
N GLU A 198 42.19 0.58 15.16
CA GLU A 198 43.09 1.63 15.63
C GLU A 198 43.46 1.41 17.10
N LEU A 199 42.48 1.08 17.94
CA LEU A 199 42.71 0.73 19.34
C LEU A 199 43.58 -0.52 19.48
N LEU A 200 43.32 -1.56 18.69
CA LEU A 200 44.11 -2.78 18.71
C LEU A 200 45.57 -2.53 18.27
N PHE A 201 45.78 -1.74 17.23
CA PHE A 201 47.12 -1.33 16.78
C PHE A 201 47.85 -0.51 17.87
N LEU A 202 47.16 0.43 18.52
CA LEU A 202 47.74 1.23 19.60
C LEU A 202 48.08 0.39 20.84
N SER A 203 47.31 -0.66 21.14
CA SER A 203 47.59 -1.58 22.26
C SER A 203 48.77 -2.52 22.02
N LYS A 204 49.16 -2.73 20.76
CA LYS A 204 50.25 -3.63 20.34
C LYS A 204 51.58 -2.90 20.11
N LYS A 205 51.60 -1.58 20.24
CA LYS A 205 52.78 -0.70 20.11
C LYS A 205 53.41 -0.43 21.47
#